data_AF-A0A662B3Z8-F1
#
_entry.id   AF-A0A662B3Z8-F1
#
_cell.length_a   1.000
_cell.length_b   1.000
_cell.length_c   1.000
_cell.angle_alpha   90.00
_cell.angle_beta   90.00
_cell.angle_gamma   90.00
#
_symmetry.space_group_name_H-M   'P 1'
#
loop_
_entity.id
_entity.type
_entity.pdbx_description
1 polymer ?
#
loop_
_entity_poly.entity_id
_entity_poly.type
_entity_poly.pdbx_seq_one_letter_code
_entity_poly.pdbx_strand_id
1 'polypeptide(L)' 'MHLVSFRIQNFRSIVDTGWHTLAHDNITSLIGQNESGKTSILEALKAFHDGGLIEDMLRSDLS' A
#
# COMPACT_ATOMS: atom_id res chain seq x y z
N MET A 1 12.18 10.13 -9.15
CA MET A 1 10.88 10.40 -8.51
C MET A 1 11.02 10.05 -7.03
N HIS A 2 10.52 10.89 -6.11
CA HIS A 2 10.54 10.61 -4.67
C HIS A 2 9.10 10.42 -4.17
N LEU A 3 8.84 9.32 -3.45
CA LEU A 3 7.55 9.11 -2.79
C LEU A 3 7.47 10.04 -1.57
N VAL A 4 6.42 10.85 -1.48
CA VAL A 4 6.24 11.82 -0.37
C VAL A 4 5.10 11.38 0.54
N SER A 5 4.02 10.89 -0.06
CA SER A 5 2.87 10.36 0.65
C SER A 5 2.19 9.28 -0.20
N PHE A 6 1.38 8.44 0.44
CA PHE A 6 0.60 7.43 -0.26
C PHE A 6 -0.80 7.30 0.36
N ARG A 7 -1.74 6.85 -0.47
CA ARG A 7 -3.04 6.31 -0.07
C ARG A 7 -3.31 5.08 -0.92
N ILE A 8 -3.65 3.97 -0.27
CA ILE A 8 -3.99 2.72 -0.94
C ILE A 8 -5.45 2.42 -0.61
N GLN A 9 -6.22 2.11 -1.65
CA GLN A 9 -7.64 1.76 -1.52
C GLN A 9 -7.89 0.46 -2.28
N ASN A 10 -8.77 -0.37 -1.74
CA ASN A 10 -9.29 -1.55 -2.43
C ASN A 10 -8.22 -2.54 -2.93
N PHE A 11 -7.14 -2.73 -2.15
CA PHE A 11 -6.01 -3.57 -2.50
C PHE A 11 -5.83 -4.71 -1.49
N ARG A 12 -6.02 -5.96 -1.91
CA ARG A 12 -5.93 -7.16 -1.07
C ARG A 12 -6.79 -7.08 0.20
N SER A 13 -6.19 -6.93 1.39
CA SER A 13 -6.93 -6.76 2.65
C SER A 13 -7.16 -5.29 3.03
N ILE A 14 -6.59 -4.34 2.26
CA ILE A 14 -6.65 -2.91 2.53
C ILE A 14 -7.93 -2.33 1.94
N VAL A 15 -8.84 -1.89 2.82
CA VAL A 15 -10.01 -1.07 2.45
C VAL A 15 -9.56 0.33 2.01
N ASP A 16 -8.92 1.05 2.93
CA ASP A 16 -8.39 2.39 2.73
C ASP A 16 -7.34 2.67 3.82
N THR A 17 -6.15 3.09 3.43
CA THR A 17 -5.13 3.54 4.41
C THR A 17 -5.37 4.98 4.88
N GLY A 18 -6.16 5.76 4.13
CA GLY A 18 -6.06 7.21 4.17
C GLY A 18 -4.69 7.69 3.66
N TRP A 19 -4.46 8.99 3.73
CA TRP A 19 -3.16 9.57 3.35
C TRP A 19 -2.14 9.40 4.48
N HIS A 20 -1.00 8.78 4.15
CA HIS A 20 0.18 8.73 5.00
C HIS A 20 1.32 9.51 4.38
N THR A 21 1.94 10.39 5.15
CA THR A 21 3.16 11.11 4.76
C THR A 21 4.38 10.33 5.22
N LEU A 22 5.38 10.18 4.36
CA LEU A 22 6.64 9.53 4.71
C LEU A 22 7.51 10.45 5.60
N ALA A 23 8.39 9.84 6.38
CA ALA A 23 9.33 10.55 7.23
C ALA A 23 10.28 11.43 6.40
N HIS A 24 10.57 12.62 6.92
CA HIS A 24 11.40 13.62 6.24
C HIS A 24 12.89 13.25 6.15
N ASP A 25 13.35 12.25 6.92
CA ASP A 25 14.72 11.75 6.95
C ASP A 25 14.96 10.58 5.98
N ASN A 26 13.98 10.30 5.10
CA ASN A 26 13.98 9.21 4.12
C ASN A 26 13.92 7.79 4.74
N ILE A 27 13.66 7.65 6.04
CA ILE A 27 13.53 6.36 6.71
C ILE A 27 12.13 6.26 7.31
N THR A 28 11.24 5.53 6.65
CA THR A 28 9.90 5.24 7.18
C THR A 28 9.76 3.78 7.55
N SER A 29 9.35 3.50 8.78
CA SER A 29 9.11 2.15 9.28
C SER A 29 7.63 1.80 9.26
N LEU A 30 7.28 0.65 8.68
CA LEU A 30 5.95 0.06 8.79
C LEU A 30 5.96 -0.98 9.92
N ILE A 31 5.23 -0.71 11.01
CA ILE A 31 5.16 -1.57 12.20
C ILE A 31 3.75 -2.11 12.44
N GLY A 32 3.65 -3.26 13.09
CA GLY A 32 2.36 -3.89 13.41
C GLY A 32 2.48 -5.41 13.55
N GLN A 33 1.44 -6.06 14.08
CA GLN A 33 1.37 -7.51 14.21
C GLN A 33 1.40 -8.23 12.85
N ASN A 34 1.66 -9.53 12.82
CA ASN A 34 1.52 -10.31 11.60
C ASN A 34 0.12 -10.12 11.00
N GLU A 35 0.04 -10.22 9.67
CA GLU A 35 -1.22 -10.09 8.92
C GLU A 35 -1.90 -8.70 8.99
N SER A 36 -1.27 -7.70 9.63
CA SER A 36 -1.78 -6.32 9.71
C SER A 36 -1.72 -5.50 8.41
N GLY A 37 -1.40 -6.12 7.26
CA GLY A 37 -1.35 -5.44 5.95
C GLY A 37 -0.02 -4.75 5.58
N LYS A 38 1.06 -4.89 6.36
CA LYS A 38 2.37 -4.28 6.04
C LYS A 38 2.92 -4.68 4.67
N THR A 39 2.91 -5.98 4.36
CA THR A 39 3.36 -6.49 3.06
C THR A 39 2.47 -5.97 1.93
N SER A 40 1.15 -5.91 2.16
CA SER A 40 0.19 -5.38 1.19
C SER A 40 0.43 -3.91 0.85
N ILE A 41 0.88 -3.09 1.80
CA ILE A 41 1.31 -1.71 1.52
C ILE A 41 2.50 -1.69 0.55
N LEU A 42 3.54 -2.49 0.81
CA LEU A 42 4.72 -2.55 -0.04
C LEU A 42 4.39 -3.05 -1.46
N GLU A 43 3.52 -4.05 -1.56
CA GLU A 43 3.10 -4.61 -2.85
C GLU A 43 2.24 -3.63 -3.65
N ALA A 44 1.35 -2.87 -3.01
CA ALA A 44 0.57 -1.84 -3.68
C ALA A 44 1.46 -0.72 -4.23
N LEU A 45 2.43 -0.27 -3.44
CA LEU A 45 3.42 0.73 -3.88
C LEU A 45 4.27 0.20 -5.04
N LYS A 46 4.65 -1.09 -5.01
CA LYS A 46 5.39 -1.74 -6.10
C LYS A 46 4.55 -1.84 -7.38
N ALA A 47 3.29 -2.29 -7.27
CA ALA A 47 2.38 -2.39 -8.40
C ALA A 47 2.12 -1.03 -9.05
N PHE A 48 1.93 0.02 -8.24
CA PHE A 48 1.81 1.39 -8.72
C PHE A 48 3.08 1.87 -9.44
N HIS A 49 4.26 1.62 -8.87
CA HIS A 49 5.53 1.98 -9.48
C HIS A 49 5.74 1.30 -10.84
N ASP A 50 5.39 0.02 -10.95
CA ASP A 50 5.58 -0.76 -12.17
C ASP A 50 4.47 -0.55 -13.21
N GLY A 51 3.35 0.10 -12.83
CA GLY A 51 2.16 0.22 -13.67
C GLY A 51 1.42 -1.12 -13.88
N GLY A 52 1.68 -2.12 -13.04
CA GLY A 52 1.14 -3.48 -13.18
C GLY A 52 0.12 -3.80 -12.08
N LEU A 53 -1.14 -3.43 -12.31
CA LEU A 53 -2.25 -3.75 -11.42
C LEU A 53 -3.11 -4.86 -12.05
N ILE A 54 -3.19 -6.01 -11.40
CA ILE A 54 -3.98 -7.17 -11.88
C ILE A 54 -5.17 -7.41 -10.96
N GLU A 55 -6.20 -8.08 -11.48
CA GLU A 55 -7.46 -8.33 -10.78
C GLU A 55 -7.26 -9.06 -9.44
N ASP A 56 -6.36 -10.03 -9.37
CA ASP A 56 -6.03 -10.77 -8.12
C ASP A 56 -5.48 -9.88 -6.99
N MET A 57 -5.03 -8.66 -7.30
CA MET A 57 -4.58 -7.71 -6.29
C MET A 57 -5.72 -6.87 -5.71
N LEU A 58 -6.88 -6.86 -6.36
CA LEU A 58 -8.06 -6.15 -5.91
C LEU A 58 -8.73 -6.89 -4.75
N ARG A 59 -9.50 -6.14 -3.96
CA ARG A 59 -10.36 -6.72 -2.92
C ARG A 59 -11.43 -7.62 -3.55
N SER A 60 -11.51 -8.86 -3.08
CA SER A 60 -12.47 -9.85 -3.59
C SER A 60 -13.92 -9.60 -3.17
N ASP A 61 -14.17 -8.68 -2.22
CA ASP A 61 -15.52 -8.30 -1.78
C ASP A 61 -16.10 -7.10 -2.57
N LEU A 62 -15.40 -6.65 -3.62
CA LEU A 62 -15.87 -5.59 -4.52
C LEU A 62 -16.42 -6.11 -5.85
N SER A 63 -16.35 -7.43 -6.06
CA SER A 63 -16.85 -8.14 -7.24
C SER A 63 -18.23 -8.76 -7.03
#